data_AF-A0A8T1S0N8-F1
#
_entry.id   AF-A0A8T1S0N8-F1
#
_cell.length_a   1.000
_cell.length_b   1.000
_cell.length_c   1.000
_cell.angle_alpha   90.00
_cell.angle_beta   90.00
_cell.angle_gamma   90.00
#
_symmetry.space_group_name_H-M   'P 1'
#
loop_
_entity.id
_entity.type
_entity.pdbx_description
1 polymer ?
#
loop_
_entity_poly.entity_id
_entity_poly.type
_entity_poly.pdbx_seq_one_letter_code
_entity_poly.pdbx_strand_id
1 'polypeptide(L)'
;QAPRGPASRSELVTFAYLSPLVLRKELESLLENEGSDFLAQPELAASHPIIFWNLVWYFRRLGLPSNLLQLVPASRHVRPLAQAQPPETPLVCVRLLWDVLTPDPDSCPPLYVLWRIHRNSAARLQAWRCPSSPFSLAFLEAVLSHVGLGEMHKAIALFLQTLAAEPSPPPLQRSVYREILFLMLAALGRDHVDIAAFDKKYKAAYAKVAGSLGKEELMRRRAQPPSSKALDCRRSFGATLEC
;
A
#
# COMPACT_ATOMS: atom_id res chain seq x y z
N GLN A 1 -28.84 -31.76 2.24
CA GLN A 1 -27.78 -30.75 2.42
C GLN A 1 -27.16 -30.49 1.05
N ALA A 2 -27.36 -29.31 0.48
CA ALA A 2 -26.79 -28.94 -0.81
C ALA A 2 -25.26 -28.73 -0.68
N PRO A 3 -24.44 -29.14 -1.66
CA PRO A 3 -23.00 -28.95 -1.58
C PRO A 3 -22.69 -27.45 -1.72
N ARG A 4 -21.89 -26.92 -0.78
CA ARG A 4 -21.32 -25.57 -0.87
C ARG A 4 -20.51 -25.48 -2.17
N GLY A 5 -20.94 -24.61 -3.09
CA GLY A 5 -20.19 -24.32 -4.31
C GLY A 5 -18.78 -23.81 -3.99
N PRO A 6 -17.80 -24.01 -4.89
CA PRO A 6 -16.43 -23.56 -4.68
C PRO A 6 -16.42 -22.03 -4.50
N ALA A 7 -15.79 -21.56 -3.43
CA ALA A 7 -15.56 -20.15 -3.18
C ALA A 7 -14.91 -19.52 -4.42
N SER A 8 -15.44 -18.37 -4.86
CA SER A 8 -14.89 -17.60 -5.99
C SER A 8 -13.40 -17.34 -5.76
N ARG A 9 -12.57 -18.02 -6.55
CA ARG A 9 -11.12 -17.87 -6.52
C ARG A 9 -10.81 -16.49 -7.11
N SER A 10 -10.56 -15.49 -6.28
CA SER A 10 -10.06 -14.19 -6.75
C SER A 10 -8.69 -14.42 -7.38
N GLU A 11 -8.62 -14.34 -8.71
CA GLU A 11 -7.36 -14.47 -9.44
C GLU A 11 -6.52 -13.20 -9.22
N LEU A 12 -5.31 -13.37 -8.69
CA LEU A 12 -4.36 -12.28 -8.53
C LEU A 12 -3.59 -12.12 -9.84
N VAL A 13 -3.75 -10.98 -10.50
CA VAL A 13 -3.04 -10.67 -11.74
C VAL A 13 -2.03 -9.55 -11.49
N THR A 14 -0.81 -9.74 -11.97
CA THR A 14 0.30 -8.77 -11.82
C THR A 14 0.72 -8.27 -13.20
N PHE A 15 0.86 -6.96 -13.34
CA PHE A 15 1.30 -6.32 -14.58
C PHE A 15 2.59 -5.54 -14.35
N ALA A 16 3.39 -5.38 -15.42
CA ALA A 16 4.60 -4.57 -15.37
C ALA A 16 4.27 -3.09 -15.13
N TYR A 17 5.04 -2.45 -14.26
CA TYR A 17 4.98 -1.00 -14.08
C TYR A 17 5.77 -0.30 -15.18
N LEU A 18 5.17 0.71 -15.82
CA LEU A 18 5.82 1.55 -16.82
C LEU A 18 6.15 2.92 -16.21
N SER A 19 7.39 3.37 -16.45
CA SER A 19 7.76 4.75 -16.13
C SER A 19 6.93 5.74 -16.97
N PRO A 20 6.75 7.00 -16.54
CA PRO A 20 5.91 7.95 -17.27
C PRO A 20 6.34 8.14 -18.72
N LEU A 21 7.64 8.12 -18.98
CA LEU A 21 8.21 8.27 -20.33
C LEU A 21 7.95 7.05 -21.20
N VAL A 22 8.09 5.85 -20.64
CA VAL A 22 7.80 4.62 -21.38
C VAL A 22 6.30 4.54 -21.65
N LEU A 23 5.45 4.79 -20.65
CA LEU A 23 4.01 4.79 -20.83
C LEU A 23 3.56 5.78 -21.92
N ARG A 24 4.14 6.98 -21.93
CA ARG A 24 3.87 7.96 -22.97
C ARG A 24 4.19 7.41 -24.36
N LYS A 25 5.39 6.85 -24.55
CA LYS A 25 5.81 6.28 -25.83
C LYS A 25 4.91 5.13 -26.28
N GLU A 26 4.61 4.20 -25.38
CA GLU A 26 3.73 3.06 -25.67
C GLU A 26 2.30 3.53 -26.03
N LEU A 27 1.81 4.57 -25.37
CA LEU A 27 0.51 5.18 -25.68
C LEU A 27 0.52 5.89 -27.05
N GLU A 28 1.56 6.67 -27.35
CA GLU A 28 1.71 7.32 -28.66
C GLU A 28 1.73 6.27 -29.77
N SER A 29 2.48 5.17 -29.61
CA SER A 29 2.52 4.08 -30.57
C SER A 29 1.18 3.34 -30.71
N LEU A 30 0.45 3.13 -29.61
CA LEU A 30 -0.90 2.54 -29.67
C LEU A 30 -1.84 3.42 -30.51
N LEU A 31 -1.80 4.74 -30.29
CA LEU A 31 -2.64 5.70 -31.00
C LEU A 31 -2.31 5.79 -32.49
N GLU A 32 -1.03 5.68 -32.86
CA GLU A 32 -0.59 5.64 -34.26
C GLU A 32 -1.10 4.40 -35.01
N ASN A 33 -1.22 3.25 -34.32
CA ASN A 33 -1.58 1.98 -34.94
C ASN A 33 -3.10 1.70 -34.92
N GLU A 34 -3.76 1.94 -33.78
CA GLU A 34 -5.18 1.58 -33.56
C GLU A 34 -6.12 2.80 -33.63
N GLY A 35 -5.57 4.03 -33.59
CA GLY A 35 -6.34 5.27 -33.54
C GLY A 35 -6.82 5.67 -32.14
N SER A 36 -7.34 6.90 -32.02
CA SER A 36 -7.80 7.46 -30.73
C SER A 36 -9.03 6.79 -30.16
N ASP A 37 -9.94 6.33 -31.03
CA ASP A 37 -11.21 5.75 -30.62
C ASP A 37 -11.03 4.41 -29.91
N PHE A 38 -9.89 3.75 -30.12
CA PHE A 38 -9.51 2.51 -29.45
C PHE A 38 -9.42 2.67 -27.92
N LEU A 39 -9.10 3.88 -27.42
CA LEU A 39 -9.03 4.14 -25.98
C LEU A 39 -10.37 4.00 -25.25
N ALA A 40 -11.49 4.08 -25.98
CA ALA A 40 -12.84 3.92 -25.45
C ALA A 40 -13.36 2.48 -25.58
N GLN A 41 -12.58 1.57 -26.18
CA GLN A 41 -13.02 0.20 -26.45
C GLN A 41 -12.67 -0.73 -25.28
N PRO A 42 -13.56 -1.67 -24.90
CA PRO A 42 -13.29 -2.64 -23.83
C PRO A 42 -12.15 -3.61 -24.15
N GLU A 43 -11.83 -3.78 -25.43
CA GLU A 43 -10.72 -4.58 -25.94
C GLU A 43 -9.37 -4.08 -25.39
N LEU A 44 -9.21 -2.78 -25.12
CA LEU A 44 -7.97 -2.19 -24.62
C LEU A 44 -7.46 -2.90 -23.35
N ALA A 45 -8.36 -3.24 -22.43
CA ALA A 45 -8.00 -3.91 -21.17
C ALA A 45 -7.51 -5.36 -21.39
N ALA A 46 -7.89 -5.98 -22.51
CA ALA A 46 -7.53 -7.34 -22.85
C ALA A 46 -6.29 -7.42 -23.78
N SER A 47 -6.21 -6.56 -24.80
CA SER A 47 -5.12 -6.58 -25.78
C SER A 47 -3.86 -5.84 -25.32
N HIS A 48 -4.02 -4.74 -24.57
CA HIS A 48 -2.90 -3.95 -24.03
C HIS A 48 -3.02 -3.76 -22.51
N PRO A 49 -3.07 -4.86 -21.72
CA PRO A 49 -3.35 -4.78 -20.29
C PRO A 49 -2.30 -3.98 -19.52
N ILE A 50 -1.04 -4.02 -19.93
CA ILE A 50 0.04 -3.25 -19.30
C ILE A 50 -0.22 -1.74 -19.45
N ILE A 51 -0.56 -1.27 -20.65
CA ILE A 51 -0.86 0.14 -20.91
C ILE A 51 -2.11 0.54 -20.13
N PHE A 52 -3.19 -0.25 -20.23
CA PHE A 52 -4.46 0.00 -19.56
C PHE A 52 -4.31 0.18 -18.04
N TRP A 53 -3.69 -0.79 -17.35
CA TRP A 53 -3.56 -0.74 -15.89
C TRP A 53 -2.60 0.34 -15.40
N ASN A 54 -1.56 0.67 -16.17
CA ASN A 54 -0.71 1.82 -15.87
C ASN A 54 -1.48 3.14 -16.02
N LEU A 55 -2.29 3.31 -17.06
CA LEU A 55 -3.15 4.50 -17.21
C LEU A 55 -4.13 4.64 -16.05
N VAL A 56 -4.85 3.57 -15.70
CA VAL A 56 -5.72 3.54 -14.52
C VAL A 56 -4.97 3.99 -13.26
N TRP A 57 -3.75 3.49 -13.06
CA TRP A 57 -2.91 3.86 -11.93
C TRP A 57 -2.51 5.34 -11.93
N TYR A 58 -1.99 5.87 -13.04
CA TYR A 58 -1.58 7.28 -13.14
C TYR A 58 -2.77 8.23 -13.00
N PHE A 59 -3.88 7.97 -13.67
CA PHE A 59 -5.08 8.82 -13.59
C PHE A 59 -5.59 8.88 -12.16
N ARG A 60 -5.70 7.72 -11.50
CA ARG A 60 -6.11 7.69 -10.09
C ARG A 60 -5.12 8.43 -9.19
N ARG A 61 -3.81 8.20 -9.39
CA ARG A 61 -2.77 8.82 -8.56
C ARG A 61 -2.72 10.33 -8.70
N LEU A 62 -2.96 10.85 -9.91
CA LEU A 62 -2.95 12.27 -10.22
C LEU A 62 -4.31 12.94 -9.98
N GLY A 63 -5.34 12.19 -9.56
CA GLY A 63 -6.69 12.73 -9.39
C GLY A 63 -7.34 13.17 -10.71
N LEU A 64 -6.94 12.58 -11.83
CA LEU A 64 -7.49 12.88 -13.15
C LEU A 64 -8.82 12.15 -13.38
N PRO A 65 -9.81 12.79 -14.03
CA PRO A 65 -11.04 12.12 -14.41
C PRO A 65 -10.74 11.02 -15.45
N SER A 66 -11.37 9.86 -15.30
CA SER A 66 -11.16 8.72 -16.19
C SER A 66 -12.39 7.84 -16.32
N ASN A 67 -12.70 7.42 -17.54
CA ASN A 67 -13.72 6.40 -17.82
C ASN A 67 -13.12 4.99 -17.97
N LEU A 68 -11.79 4.83 -17.82
CA LEU A 68 -11.10 3.56 -18.08
C LEU A 68 -11.66 2.39 -17.27
N LEU A 69 -12.05 2.63 -16.02
CA LEU A 69 -12.62 1.57 -15.17
C LEU A 69 -13.99 1.07 -15.63
N GLN A 70 -14.73 1.86 -16.43
CA GLN A 70 -16.00 1.45 -17.02
C GLN A 70 -15.80 0.43 -18.15
N LEU A 71 -14.58 0.30 -18.68
CA LEU A 71 -14.23 -0.67 -19.72
C LEU A 71 -14.00 -2.09 -19.16
N VAL A 72 -13.72 -2.21 -17.86
CA VAL A 72 -13.41 -3.50 -17.21
C VAL A 72 -14.62 -4.45 -17.20
N PRO A 73 -15.84 -4.04 -16.81
CA PRO A 73 -17.02 -4.93 -16.83
C PRO A 73 -17.42 -5.39 -18.24
N ALA A 74 -17.09 -4.61 -19.28
CA ALA A 74 -17.32 -4.97 -20.68
C ALA A 74 -16.22 -5.88 -21.25
N SER A 75 -15.11 -6.08 -20.52
CA SER A 75 -14.04 -6.99 -20.91
C SER A 75 -14.40 -8.44 -20.62
N ARG A 76 -14.05 -9.35 -21.55
CA ARG A 76 -14.33 -10.79 -21.52
C ARG A 76 -13.72 -11.55 -20.32
N HIS A 77 -12.91 -10.87 -19.50
CA HIS A 77 -12.24 -11.42 -18.32
C HIS A 77 -13.09 -11.33 -17.04
N VAL A 78 -14.19 -10.57 -17.05
CA VAL A 78 -15.13 -10.48 -15.93
C VAL A 78 -16.33 -11.39 -16.24
N ARG A 79 -16.46 -12.51 -15.52
CA ARG A 79 -17.72 -13.28 -15.56
C ARG A 79 -18.87 -12.35 -15.14
N PRO A 80 -20.00 -12.31 -15.87
CA PRO A 80 -21.18 -11.61 -15.41
C PRO A 80 -21.55 -12.16 -14.02
N LEU A 81 -21.51 -11.30 -13.01
CA LEU A 81 -22.10 -11.61 -11.71
C LEU A 81 -23.59 -11.87 -11.98
N ALA A 82 -24.04 -13.09 -11.68
CA ALA A 82 -25.45 -13.44 -11.74
C ALA A 82 -26.24 -12.37 -10.96
N GLN A 83 -27.19 -11.75 -11.66
CA GLN A 83 -28.02 -10.64 -11.21
C GLN A 83 -28.59 -10.90 -9.81
N ALA A 84 -28.08 -10.21 -8.78
CA ALA A 84 -28.75 -10.05 -7.48
C ALA A 84 -28.01 -9.09 -6.51
N GLN A 85 -27.63 -7.86 -6.90
CA GLN A 85 -27.26 -6.83 -5.91
C GLN A 85 -27.65 -5.41 -6.42
N PRO A 86 -28.09 -4.50 -5.53
CA PRO A 86 -28.59 -3.17 -5.88
C PRO A 86 -27.49 -2.27 -6.49
N PRO A 87 -27.86 -1.20 -7.23
CA PRO A 87 -26.95 -0.41 -8.08
C PRO A 87 -25.98 0.54 -7.34
N GLU A 88 -25.87 0.44 -6.01
CA GLU A 88 -25.20 1.45 -5.17
C GLU A 88 -23.70 1.19 -4.95
N THR A 89 -23.19 0.01 -5.29
CA THR A 89 -21.75 -0.30 -5.13
C THR A 89 -21.01 -0.19 -6.46
N PRO A 90 -19.89 0.55 -6.54
CA PRO A 90 -19.09 0.61 -7.76
C PRO A 90 -18.63 -0.80 -8.13
N LEU A 91 -18.94 -1.24 -9.35
CA LEU A 91 -18.59 -2.58 -9.87
C LEU A 91 -17.08 -2.85 -9.81
N VAL A 92 -16.26 -1.79 -9.81
CA VAL A 92 -14.80 -1.86 -9.69
C VAL A 92 -14.33 -0.88 -8.63
N CYS A 93 -13.64 -1.39 -7.60
CA CYS A 93 -12.94 -0.59 -6.61
C CYS A 93 -11.44 -0.74 -6.82
N VAL A 94 -10.77 0.31 -7.28
CA VAL A 94 -9.30 0.37 -7.20
C VAL A 94 -8.93 0.81 -5.78
N ARG A 95 -7.83 0.30 -5.23
CA ARG A 95 -7.24 0.74 -3.97
C ARG A 95 -5.75 0.87 -4.17
N LEU A 96 -5.18 2.02 -3.83
CA LEU A 96 -3.73 2.22 -3.89
C LEU A 96 -3.13 1.68 -2.61
N LEU A 97 -2.63 0.45 -2.66
CA LEU A 97 -1.87 -0.13 -1.56
C LEU A 97 -0.40 0.13 -1.82
N TRP A 98 0.26 0.75 -0.85
CA TRP A 98 1.70 0.98 -0.89
C TRP A 98 2.51 -0.27 -0.55
N ASP A 99 1.86 -1.26 0.06
CA ASP A 99 2.44 -2.51 0.47
C ASP A 99 1.81 -3.64 -0.31
N VAL A 100 2.67 -4.52 -0.83
CA VAL A 100 2.23 -5.78 -1.42
C VAL A 100 1.86 -6.67 -0.24
N LEU A 101 0.56 -6.77 0.02
CA LEU A 101 0.02 -7.78 0.91
C LEU A 101 -0.02 -9.08 0.10
N THR A 102 1.12 -9.73 -0.11
CA THR A 102 1.15 -11.10 -0.63
C THR A 102 1.04 -12.07 0.54
N PRO A 103 0.45 -13.25 0.34
CA PRO A 103 0.40 -14.31 1.34
C PRO A 103 1.76 -15.04 1.45
N ASP A 104 2.86 -14.31 1.34
CA ASP A 104 4.19 -14.87 1.58
C ASP A 104 4.29 -15.21 3.08
N PRO A 105 4.44 -16.49 3.45
CA PRO A 105 4.46 -16.91 4.85
C PRO A 105 5.63 -16.32 5.65
N ASP A 106 6.69 -15.86 4.97
CA ASP A 106 7.90 -15.33 5.62
C ASP A 106 7.83 -13.81 5.85
N SER A 107 6.79 -13.14 5.35
CA SER A 107 6.60 -11.69 5.46
C SER A 107 5.58 -11.34 6.55
N CYS A 108 6.00 -10.63 7.61
CA CYS A 108 5.06 -10.09 8.59
C CYS A 108 4.19 -8.98 7.96
N PRO A 109 2.89 -8.87 8.28
CA PRO A 109 2.07 -7.78 7.79
C PRO A 109 2.58 -6.40 8.26
N PRO A 110 2.37 -5.32 7.50
CA PRO A 110 2.66 -3.96 7.97
C PRO A 110 1.90 -3.61 9.26
N LEU A 111 2.47 -2.76 10.11
CA LEU A 111 1.90 -2.41 11.42
C LEU A 111 0.48 -1.84 11.32
N TYR A 112 0.17 -1.06 10.29
CA TYR A 112 -1.17 -0.50 10.10
C TYR A 112 -2.23 -1.58 9.80
N VAL A 113 -1.84 -2.68 9.16
CA VAL A 113 -2.70 -3.83 8.91
C VAL A 113 -2.92 -4.58 10.21
N LEU A 114 -1.84 -4.83 10.98
CA LEU A 114 -1.93 -5.45 12.30
C LEU A 114 -2.85 -4.65 13.24
N TRP A 115 -2.71 -3.33 13.26
CA TRP A 115 -3.59 -2.44 14.03
C TRP A 115 -5.06 -2.62 13.68
N ARG A 116 -5.39 -2.63 12.38
CA ARG A 116 -6.76 -2.83 11.91
C ARG A 116 -7.32 -4.20 12.25
N ILE A 117 -6.48 -5.24 12.17
CA ILE A 117 -6.85 -6.60 12.55
C ILE A 117 -7.18 -6.65 14.04
N HIS A 118 -6.33 -6.06 14.89
CA HIS A 118 -6.57 -6.02 16.33
C HIS A 118 -7.79 -5.16 16.72
N ARG A 119 -8.09 -4.09 15.99
CA ARG A 119 -9.23 -3.20 16.27
C ARG A 119 -10.56 -3.71 15.71
N ASN A 120 -10.57 -4.40 14.57
CA ASN A 120 -11.79 -4.95 13.96
C ASN A 120 -11.94 -6.44 14.30
N SER A 121 -12.48 -6.73 15.48
CA SER A 121 -12.78 -8.09 15.93
C SER A 121 -13.70 -8.84 14.95
N ALA A 122 -13.26 -10.03 14.52
CA ALA A 122 -13.99 -11.15 13.92
C ALA A 122 -14.32 -11.20 12.40
N ALA A 123 -14.60 -10.11 11.68
CA ALA A 123 -15.22 -10.27 10.34
C ALA A 123 -14.27 -10.52 9.13
N ARG A 124 -12.97 -10.18 9.21
CA ARG A 124 -12.00 -10.36 8.09
C ARG A 124 -10.83 -11.30 8.39
N LEU A 125 -10.78 -11.84 9.60
CA LEU A 125 -9.73 -12.74 10.08
C LEU A 125 -9.65 -14.07 9.31
N GLN A 126 -10.68 -14.45 8.55
CA GLN A 126 -10.70 -15.73 7.84
C GLN A 126 -9.95 -15.74 6.50
N ALA A 127 -9.69 -14.57 5.89
CA ALA A 127 -9.03 -14.51 4.58
C ALA A 127 -7.49 -14.46 4.67
N TRP A 128 -6.95 -14.09 5.83
CA TRP A 128 -5.52 -13.92 6.05
C TRP A 128 -5.06 -14.83 7.18
N ARG A 129 -4.55 -16.02 6.80
CA ARG A 129 -3.79 -16.87 7.72
C ARG A 129 -2.48 -16.15 8.03
N CYS A 130 -2.49 -15.31 9.05
CA CYS A 130 -1.32 -14.54 9.46
C CYS A 130 -0.29 -15.50 10.08
N PRO A 131 0.96 -15.55 9.58
CA PRO A 131 2.09 -16.09 10.32
C PRO A 131 2.23 -15.34 11.65
N SER A 132 2.78 -15.98 12.69
CA SER A 132 3.08 -15.33 13.96
C SER A 132 3.91 -14.06 13.73
N SER A 133 3.32 -12.89 13.95
CA SER A 133 4.00 -11.60 13.84
C SER A 133 4.73 -11.30 15.15
N PRO A 134 5.96 -10.77 15.13
CA PRO A 134 6.66 -10.35 16.34
C PRO A 134 6.00 -9.13 17.02
N PHE A 135 5.07 -8.48 16.31
CA PHE A 135 4.41 -7.26 16.76
C PHE A 135 3.02 -7.57 17.33
N SER A 136 2.88 -7.38 18.64
CA SER A 136 1.61 -7.51 19.36
C SER A 136 0.82 -6.18 19.40
N LEU A 137 -0.45 -6.23 19.81
CA LEU A 137 -1.23 -5.00 20.06
C LEU A 137 -0.54 -4.07 21.07
N ALA A 138 0.01 -4.62 22.16
CA ALA A 138 0.72 -3.84 23.17
C ALA A 138 1.95 -3.11 22.59
N PHE A 139 2.67 -3.76 21.66
CA PHE A 139 3.74 -3.11 20.91
C PHE A 139 3.22 -1.94 20.07
N LEU A 140 2.12 -2.13 19.33
CA LEU A 140 1.53 -1.06 18.50
C LEU A 140 1.12 0.14 19.35
N GLU A 141 0.48 -0.10 20.49
CA GLU A 141 0.08 0.93 21.44
C GLU A 141 1.29 1.65 22.06
N ALA A 142 2.36 0.93 22.39
CA ALA A 142 3.59 1.53 22.89
C ALA A 142 4.27 2.43 21.84
N VAL A 143 4.32 2.00 20.56
CA VAL A 143 4.82 2.84 19.46
C VAL A 143 3.98 4.11 19.34
N LEU A 144 2.66 4.00 19.31
CA LEU A 144 1.75 5.15 19.24
C LEU A 144 1.92 6.10 20.43
N SER A 145 2.09 5.56 21.64
CA SER A 145 2.33 6.32 22.87
C SER A 145 3.63 7.12 22.79
N HIS A 146 4.74 6.48 22.41
CA HIS A 146 6.02 7.19 22.24
C HIS A 146 5.93 8.30 21.20
N VAL A 147 5.25 8.07 20.07
CA VAL A 147 5.10 9.11 19.05
C VAL A 147 4.21 10.25 19.55
N GLY A 148 3.11 9.94 20.25
CA GLY A 148 2.21 10.92 20.87
C GLY A 148 2.89 11.81 21.90
N LEU A 149 3.83 11.26 22.69
CA LEU A 149 4.65 11.99 23.66
C LEU A 149 5.82 12.75 23.02
N GLY A 150 5.97 12.74 21.69
CA GLY A 150 7.10 13.37 20.99
C GLY A 150 8.41 12.60 21.08
N GLU A 151 8.39 11.38 21.61
CA GLU A 151 9.54 10.50 21.83
C GLU A 151 9.78 9.56 20.63
N MET A 152 9.73 10.10 19.40
CA MET A 152 9.87 9.32 18.15
C MET A 152 11.13 8.42 18.11
N HIS A 153 12.23 8.84 18.74
CA HIS A 153 13.45 8.05 18.84
C HIS A 153 13.28 6.76 19.63
N LYS A 154 12.44 6.76 20.68
CA LYS A 154 12.09 5.55 21.44
C LYS A 154 11.21 4.62 20.61
N ALA A 155 10.28 5.17 19.83
CA ALA A 155 9.47 4.38 18.89
C ALA A 155 10.33 3.65 17.84
N ILE A 156 11.30 4.35 17.23
CA ILE A 156 12.26 3.75 16.30
C ILE A 156 13.09 2.67 17.01
N ALA A 157 13.63 2.96 18.20
CA ALA A 157 14.45 2.01 18.95
C ALA A 157 13.65 0.75 19.34
N LEU A 158 12.42 0.91 19.84
CA LEU A 158 11.53 -0.19 20.19
C LEU A 158 11.26 -1.10 18.99
N PHE A 159 10.93 -0.51 17.82
CA PHE A 159 10.72 -1.27 16.59
C PHE A 159 11.95 -2.11 16.21
N LEU A 160 13.14 -1.51 16.25
CA LEU A 160 14.39 -2.19 15.91
C LEU A 160 14.76 -3.29 16.92
N GLN A 161 14.51 -3.06 18.21
CA GLN A 161 14.77 -4.03 19.27
C GLN A 161 13.85 -5.25 19.18
N THR A 162 12.56 -5.03 18.92
CA THR A 162 11.60 -6.13 18.72
C THR A 162 12.04 -7.03 17.56
N LEU A 163 12.47 -6.44 16.45
CA LEU A 163 13.01 -7.22 15.34
C LEU A 163 14.33 -7.93 15.67
N ALA A 164 15.18 -7.34 16.51
CA ALA A 164 16.45 -7.94 16.89
C ALA A 164 16.29 -9.09 17.90
N ALA A 165 15.17 -9.13 18.63
CA ALA A 165 14.86 -10.19 19.59
C ALA A 165 14.36 -11.49 18.92
N GLU A 166 13.94 -11.43 17.67
CA GLU A 166 13.47 -12.60 16.94
C GLU A 166 14.63 -13.56 16.63
N PRO A 167 14.47 -14.89 16.87
CA PRO A 167 15.53 -15.88 16.66
C PRO A 167 15.94 -16.00 15.19
N SER A 168 15.03 -15.70 14.27
CA SER A 168 15.27 -15.61 12.83
C SER A 168 14.56 -14.35 12.31
N PRO A 169 15.21 -13.17 12.39
CA PRO A 169 14.55 -11.92 12.04
C PRO A 169 14.24 -11.91 10.54
N PRO A 170 12.97 -11.76 10.12
CA PRO A 170 12.66 -11.67 8.70
C PRO A 170 13.36 -10.43 8.13
N PRO A 171 13.84 -10.49 6.87
CA PRO A 171 14.46 -9.33 6.25
C PRO A 171 13.44 -8.19 6.22
N LEU A 172 13.83 -7.03 6.72
CA LEU A 172 12.94 -5.88 6.71
C LEU A 172 12.74 -5.45 5.26
N GLN A 173 11.54 -5.68 4.72
CA GLN A 173 11.19 -5.25 3.36
C GLN A 173 10.74 -3.79 3.32
N ARG A 174 10.15 -3.31 4.42
CA ARG A 174 9.56 -1.98 4.55
C ARG A 174 10.45 -1.05 5.35
N SER A 175 10.34 0.26 5.12
CA SER A 175 11.08 1.23 5.93
C SER A 175 10.40 1.43 7.27
N VAL A 176 11.19 1.58 8.33
CA VAL A 176 10.68 1.89 9.68
C VAL A 176 9.85 3.17 9.66
N TYR A 177 10.27 4.15 8.85
CA TYR A 177 9.51 5.37 8.60
C TYR A 177 8.07 5.09 8.13
N ARG A 178 7.91 4.19 7.15
CA ARG A 178 6.59 3.85 6.61
C ARG A 178 5.74 3.07 7.61
N GLU A 179 6.35 2.14 8.33
CA GLU A 179 5.67 1.36 9.37
C GLU A 179 5.04 2.27 10.43
N ILE A 180 5.81 3.22 10.96
CA ILE A 180 5.34 4.14 12.00
C ILE A 180 4.33 5.15 11.43
N LEU A 181 4.59 5.74 10.26
CA LEU A 181 3.68 6.72 9.64
C LEU A 181 2.31 6.10 9.36
N PHE A 182 2.27 4.91 8.77
CA PHE A 182 1.01 4.26 8.40
C PHE A 182 0.27 3.73 9.63
N LEU A 183 0.99 3.27 10.65
CA LEU A 183 0.37 2.96 11.94
C LEU A 183 -0.35 4.19 12.52
N MET A 184 0.31 5.35 12.54
CA MET A 184 -0.33 6.59 13.00
C MET A 184 -1.56 6.95 12.17
N LEU A 185 -1.47 6.89 10.84
CA LEU A 185 -2.60 7.21 9.96
C LEU A 185 -3.78 6.26 10.18
N ALA A 186 -3.51 4.97 10.38
CA ALA A 186 -4.55 3.99 10.66
C ALA A 186 -5.15 4.11 12.07
N ALA A 187 -4.37 4.60 13.05
CA ALA A 187 -4.82 4.75 14.43
C ALA A 187 -5.56 6.07 14.71
N LEU A 188 -5.06 7.17 14.14
CA LEU A 188 -5.56 8.52 14.41
C LEU A 188 -6.45 9.04 13.28
N GLY A 189 -6.36 8.46 12.08
CA GLY A 189 -6.98 9.00 10.87
C GLY A 189 -6.13 10.09 10.23
N ARG A 190 -6.24 10.24 8.91
CA ARG A 190 -5.43 11.17 8.12
C ARG A 190 -5.57 12.63 8.58
N ASP A 191 -6.76 13.05 8.96
CA ASP A 191 -7.03 14.46 9.32
C ASP A 191 -6.37 14.87 10.65
N HIS A 192 -5.95 13.90 11.45
CA HIS A 192 -5.28 14.14 12.73
C HIS A 192 -3.76 13.99 12.66
N VAL A 193 -3.21 13.68 11.48
CA VAL A 193 -1.76 13.47 11.30
C VAL A 193 -1.19 14.54 10.37
N ASP A 194 -0.46 15.48 10.95
CA ASP A 194 0.41 16.38 10.18
C ASP A 194 1.67 15.62 9.73
N ILE A 195 1.66 15.20 8.46
CA ILE A 195 2.74 14.45 7.83
C ILE A 195 4.04 15.28 7.78
N ALA A 196 3.96 16.61 7.58
CA ALA A 196 5.15 17.45 7.50
C ALA A 196 5.80 17.60 8.88
N ALA A 197 5.00 17.76 9.93
CA ALA A 197 5.49 17.74 11.30
C ALA A 197 6.08 16.36 11.67
N PHE A 198 5.43 15.28 11.23
CA PHE A 198 5.95 13.91 11.39
C PHE A 198 7.32 13.75 10.73
N ASP A 199 7.50 14.21 9.49
CA ASP A 199 8.77 14.12 8.75
C ASP A 199 9.91 14.78 9.53
N LYS A 200 9.66 15.98 10.04
CA LYS A 200 10.64 16.74 10.83
C LYS A 200 11.00 16.00 12.12
N LYS A 201 10.00 15.50 12.85
CA LYS A 201 10.20 14.72 14.09
C LYS A 201 10.96 13.42 13.82
N TYR A 202 10.61 12.70 12.76
CA TYR A 202 11.29 11.46 12.37
C TYR A 202 12.74 11.72 11.97
N LYS A 203 13.01 12.75 11.16
CA LYS A 203 14.39 13.11 10.77
C LYS A 203 15.26 13.46 11.97
N ALA A 204 14.73 14.22 12.93
CA ALA A 204 15.43 14.54 14.18
C ALA A 204 15.67 13.30 15.05
N ALA A 205 14.66 12.44 15.18
CA ALA A 205 14.77 11.19 15.91
C ALA A 205 15.79 10.23 15.29
N TYR A 206 15.80 10.09 13.97
CA TYR A 206 16.79 9.31 13.24
C TYR A 206 18.21 9.80 13.55
N ALA A 207 18.46 11.11 13.55
CA ALA A 207 19.78 11.65 13.89
C ALA A 207 20.20 11.29 15.32
N LYS A 208 19.26 11.32 16.28
CA LYS A 208 19.50 10.92 17.67
C LYS A 208 19.84 9.43 17.79
N VAL A 209 19.06 8.55 17.15
CA VAL A 209 19.30 7.09 17.17
C VAL A 209 20.59 6.74 16.41
N ALA A 210 20.93 7.48 15.35
CA ALA A 210 22.17 7.29 14.61
C ALA A 210 23.41 7.56 15.47
N GLY A 211 23.31 8.46 16.45
CA GLY A 211 24.37 8.72 17.42
C GLY A 211 24.65 7.53 18.35
N SER A 212 23.65 6.69 18.65
CA SER A 212 23.81 5.52 19.53
C SER A 212 24.06 4.20 18.79
N LEU A 213 23.35 3.96 17.68
CA LEU A 213 23.37 2.68 16.96
C LEU A 213 24.30 2.68 15.73
N GLY A 214 24.75 3.87 15.30
CA GLY A 214 25.52 4.06 14.06
C GLY A 214 24.63 4.15 12.80
N LYS A 215 25.10 4.91 11.80
CA LYS A 215 24.36 5.15 10.56
C LYS A 215 24.23 3.90 9.68
N GLU A 216 25.29 3.10 9.60
CA GLU A 216 25.35 1.86 8.81
C GLU A 216 24.31 0.84 9.28
N GLU A 217 24.18 0.65 10.60
CA GLU A 217 23.18 -0.28 11.14
C GLU A 217 21.75 0.21 10.83
N LEU A 218 21.49 1.51 10.98
CA LEU A 218 20.20 2.09 10.63
C LEU A 218 19.88 1.99 9.13
N MET A 219 20.90 2.06 8.27
CA MET A 219 20.76 1.81 6.83
C MET A 219 20.38 0.35 6.56
N ARG A 220 21.12 -0.60 7.14
CA ARG A 220 20.84 -2.04 7.04
C ARG A 220 19.43 -2.38 7.50
N ARG A 221 18.93 -1.68 8.53
CA ARG A 221 17.57 -1.82 9.08
C ARG A 221 16.51 -0.95 8.40
N ARG A 222 16.80 -0.31 7.26
CA ARG A 222 15.88 0.57 6.50
C ARG A 222 15.18 1.64 7.37
N ALA A 223 15.89 2.17 8.37
CA ALA A 223 15.34 3.18 9.29
C ALA A 223 15.45 4.61 8.77
N GLN A 224 15.99 4.81 7.57
CA GLN A 224 16.21 6.15 7.02
C GLN A 224 14.90 6.90 6.74
N PRO A 225 14.88 8.23 6.95
CA PRO A 225 13.81 9.06 6.42
C PRO A 225 13.81 9.07 4.88
N PRO A 226 12.68 9.42 4.24
CA PRO A 226 12.64 9.67 2.80
C PRO A 226 13.63 10.77 2.39
N SER A 227 14.15 10.69 1.16
CA SER A 227 14.99 11.75 0.60
C SER A 227 14.19 13.03 0.36
N SER A 228 14.86 14.18 0.27
CA SER A 228 14.18 15.46 -0.05
C SER A 228 13.36 15.37 -1.33
N LYS A 229 13.92 14.75 -2.39
CA LYS A 229 13.19 14.51 -3.65
C LYS A 229 11.94 13.66 -3.45
N ALA A 230 11.98 12.64 -2.60
CA ALA A 230 10.82 11.82 -2.30
C ALA A 230 9.74 12.60 -1.51
N LEU A 231 10.16 13.46 -0.58
CA LEU A 231 9.25 14.37 0.14
C LEU A 231 8.61 15.39 -0.82
N ASP A 232 9.38 15.96 -1.72
CA ASP A 232 8.90 16.88 -2.76
C ASP A 232 7.89 16.20 -3.68
N CYS A 233 8.21 15.01 -4.17
CA CYS A 233 7.28 14.22 -4.97
C CYS A 233 5.97 13.92 -4.22
N ARG A 234 6.02 13.62 -2.92
CA ARG A 234 4.81 13.41 -2.13
C ARG A 234 3.99 14.69 -2.00
N ARG A 235 4.63 15.86 -1.87
CA ARG A 235 3.94 17.15 -1.81
C ARG A 235 3.29 17.51 -3.15
N SER A 236 3.97 17.24 -4.27
CA SER A 236 3.49 17.60 -5.60
C SER A 236 2.46 16.63 -6.19
N PHE A 237 2.57 15.33 -5.89
CA PHE A 237 1.78 14.27 -6.53
C PHE A 237 0.96 13.43 -5.54
N GLY A 238 1.04 13.71 -4.24
CA GLY A 238 0.32 12.95 -3.24
C GLY A 238 -1.13 13.41 -3.13
N ALA A 239 -2.05 12.65 -3.71
CA ALA A 239 -3.38 12.49 -3.10
C ALA A 239 -3.25 11.65 -1.82
N THR A 240 -4.24 11.80 -0.93
CA THR A 240 -4.34 11.30 0.46
C THR A 240 -3.62 9.97 0.71
N LEU A 241 -2.75 9.92 1.72
CA LEU A 241 -2.20 8.64 2.21
C LEU A 241 -3.35 7.80 2.78
N GLU A 242 -3.91 6.93 1.95
CA GLU A 242 -4.86 5.91 2.37
C GLU A 242 -4.06 4.66 2.73
N CYS A 243 -4.12 4.29 4.01
CA CYS A 243 -3.68 2.98 4.46
C CYS A 243 -4.81 1.98 4.23
#